data_AF-A0A7J7J0Z0-F1
#
_entry.id   AF-A0A7J7J0Z0-F1
#
_cell.length_a   1.000
_cell.length_b   1.000
_cell.length_c   1.000
_cell.angle_alpha   90.00
_cell.angle_beta   90.00
_cell.angle_gamma   90.00
#
_symmetry.space_group_name_H-M   'P 1'
#
loop_
_entity.id
_entity.type
_entity.pdbx_description
1 polymer ?
#
loop_
_entity_poly.entity_id
_entity_poly.type
_entity_poly.pdbx_seq_one_letter_code
_entity_poly.pdbx_strand_id
1 'polypeptide(L)'
;MPGGESSAVRCFAKVRSSLPSEANQTDIKISGERLTAAIGGVESTYSFDGVYGPDVKTRTLFKEKCEPLLHRVVEGTNVSIVALGITGSGKSYLMNGRNEEPGIAPCMINGLFQVIERMQNKEFFVTVQYLEVMDDSLVDLLNPHTGQLKVRPSPQGGVQIQGLSALVVQDASQLLQYYEQGTRARKMGTTGARAHREKATSIFMLNIEQREPGRSNVGLTSCLTLVDLAGIECSTCNALVTCITALGQGSKTVPYRDSKLSILLQQTFGGNCLTSVFALLSPCGNDNSKTFSLSQPLRQIKHSVAININDTDKIVSNLREQISTLREKVAGDVSNKEDVIALQELVQELQLAKQQTWEERQKLSLKYEQERKTNLANQGILEWVMDSKLRDQQQIQEKINHLQKEKQQLSEEFSKKRTQVMELKEQLQKHIADFSRITESDKVSDSERKSRVDAIHN
;
A
#
# COMPACT_ATOMS: atom_id res chain seq x y z
N MET A 1 -9.74 -19.78 23.79
CA MET A 1 -9.14 -19.10 22.62
C MET A 1 -10.30 -18.61 21.78
N PRO A 2 -10.50 -17.30 21.55
CA PRO A 2 -11.48 -16.86 20.56
C PRO A 2 -11.05 -17.45 19.20
N GLY A 3 -11.98 -18.15 18.54
CA GLY A 3 -11.73 -18.97 17.36
C GLY A 3 -11.15 -18.14 16.21
N GLY A 4 -9.96 -18.51 15.74
CA GLY A 4 -9.36 -17.91 14.56
C GLY A 4 -10.14 -18.29 13.30
N GLU A 5 -10.30 -17.34 12.39
CA GLU A 5 -10.88 -17.57 11.08
C GLU A 5 -9.84 -18.29 10.22
N SER A 6 -10.19 -19.45 9.66
CA SER A 6 -9.36 -20.10 8.65
C SER A 6 -9.50 -19.33 7.33
N SER A 7 -8.44 -18.66 6.92
CA SER A 7 -8.37 -17.96 5.63
C SER A 7 -7.27 -18.56 4.78
N ALA A 8 -7.43 -18.54 3.46
CA ALA A 8 -6.32 -18.81 2.54
C ALA A 8 -5.63 -17.50 2.12
N VAL A 9 -4.42 -17.61 1.59
CA VAL A 9 -3.78 -16.50 0.86
C VAL A 9 -4.58 -16.21 -0.41
N ARG A 10 -4.93 -14.95 -0.64
CA ARG A 10 -5.56 -14.51 -1.89
C ARG A 10 -4.47 -14.12 -2.89
N CYS A 11 -4.49 -14.68 -4.09
CA CYS A 11 -3.52 -14.40 -5.14
C CYS A 11 -4.22 -13.83 -6.38
N PHE A 12 -3.88 -12.60 -6.73
CA PHE A 12 -4.40 -11.89 -7.90
C PHE A 12 -3.31 -11.76 -8.96
N ALA A 13 -3.62 -12.09 -10.21
CA ALA A 13 -2.68 -11.89 -11.32
C ALA A 13 -2.91 -10.52 -11.97
N LYS A 14 -1.84 -9.77 -12.25
CA LYS A 14 -1.91 -8.52 -13.00
C LYS A 14 -0.86 -8.52 -14.11
N VAL A 15 -1.34 -8.48 -15.35
CA VAL A 15 -0.52 -8.36 -16.55
C VAL A 15 -0.26 -6.87 -16.80
N ARG A 16 1.01 -6.49 -16.97
CA ARG A 16 1.37 -5.11 -17.35
C ARG A 16 1.25 -4.90 -18.86
N SER A 17 1.15 -3.64 -19.28
CA SER A 17 1.24 -3.29 -20.70
C SER A 17 2.61 -3.68 -21.29
N SER A 18 2.63 -3.98 -22.58
CA SER A 18 3.85 -4.26 -23.33
C SER A 18 4.78 -3.07 -23.34
N LEU A 19 6.06 -3.33 -23.13
CA LEU A 19 7.11 -2.35 -23.38
C LEU A 19 7.33 -2.20 -24.89
N PRO A 20 7.92 -1.09 -25.36
CA PRO A 20 8.23 -0.93 -26.79
C PRO A 20 9.08 -2.07 -27.37
N SER A 21 9.95 -2.68 -26.56
CA SER A 21 10.75 -3.85 -26.93
C SER A 21 9.96 -5.15 -27.08
N GLU A 22 8.69 -5.17 -26.65
CA GLU A 22 7.84 -6.37 -26.53
C GLU A 22 6.56 -6.26 -27.38
N ALA A 23 6.46 -5.24 -28.25
CA ALA A 23 5.22 -4.83 -28.91
C ALA A 23 4.51 -5.93 -29.74
N ASN A 24 5.20 -7.05 -30.03
CA ASN A 24 4.69 -8.18 -30.82
C ASN A 24 4.74 -9.54 -30.08
N GLN A 25 4.94 -9.58 -28.76
CA GLN A 25 5.13 -10.82 -27.97
C GLN A 25 4.06 -10.97 -26.88
N THR A 26 2.77 -10.83 -27.24
CA THR A 26 1.67 -10.99 -26.28
C THR A 26 1.06 -12.39 -26.39
N ASP A 27 1.46 -13.29 -25.50
CA ASP A 27 1.04 -14.70 -25.52
C ASP A 27 0.09 -15.04 -24.38
N ILE A 28 -0.47 -14.02 -23.72
CA ILE A 28 -1.35 -14.17 -22.56
C ILE A 28 -2.81 -13.91 -22.95
N LYS A 29 -3.67 -14.90 -22.69
CA LYS A 29 -5.12 -14.82 -22.86
C LYS A 29 -5.78 -14.83 -21.48
N ILE A 30 -6.65 -13.86 -21.22
CA ILE A 30 -7.39 -13.73 -19.96
C ILE A 30 -8.84 -14.15 -20.19
N SER A 31 -9.36 -15.04 -19.34
CA SER A 31 -10.76 -15.48 -19.36
C SER A 31 -11.26 -15.63 -17.93
N GLY A 32 -11.98 -14.61 -17.45
CA GLY A 32 -12.44 -14.54 -16.05
C GLY A 32 -11.27 -14.62 -15.07
N GLU A 33 -11.32 -15.59 -14.15
CA GLU A 33 -10.28 -15.84 -13.13
C GLU A 33 -9.13 -16.74 -13.62
N ARG A 34 -9.10 -17.03 -14.93
CA ARG A 34 -8.10 -17.88 -15.57
C ARG A 34 -7.23 -17.10 -16.54
N LEU A 35 -5.97 -17.50 -16.59
CA LEU A 35 -4.97 -16.95 -17.48
C LEU A 35 -4.31 -18.10 -18.25
N THR A 36 -4.33 -18.04 -19.57
CA THR A 36 -3.65 -19.00 -20.45
C THR A 36 -2.40 -18.35 -21.02
N ALA A 37 -1.25 -19.02 -20.94
CA ALA A 37 0.01 -18.55 -21.49
C ALA A 37 0.72 -19.68 -22.24
N ALA A 38 1.33 -19.36 -23.38
CA ALA A 38 2.26 -20.26 -24.05
C ALA A 38 3.65 -20.14 -23.42
N ILE A 39 4.19 -21.25 -22.92
CA ILE A 39 5.53 -21.33 -22.31
C ILE A 39 6.30 -22.42 -23.05
N GLY A 40 7.38 -22.06 -23.74
CA GLY A 40 8.16 -23.01 -24.55
C GLY A 40 7.33 -23.71 -25.64
N GLY A 41 6.29 -23.04 -26.15
CA GLY A 41 5.37 -23.59 -27.16
C GLY A 41 4.22 -24.44 -26.58
N VAL A 42 4.16 -24.64 -25.26
CA VAL A 42 3.06 -25.37 -24.59
C VAL A 42 2.10 -24.36 -23.97
N GLU A 43 0.83 -24.37 -24.40
CA GLU A 43 -0.23 -23.58 -23.75
C GLU A 43 -0.61 -24.22 -22.41
N SER A 44 -0.49 -23.44 -21.33
CA SER A 44 -0.90 -23.83 -19.98
C SER A 44 -1.87 -22.82 -19.41
N THR A 45 -2.87 -23.30 -18.66
CA THR A 45 -3.88 -22.46 -18.00
C THR A 45 -3.64 -22.43 -16.50
N TYR A 46 -3.63 -21.23 -15.92
CA TYR A 46 -3.42 -20.95 -14.51
C TYR A 46 -4.65 -20.26 -13.92
N SER A 47 -5.02 -20.63 -12.70
CA SER A 47 -6.17 -20.03 -12.00
C SER A 47 -5.71 -19.15 -10.84
N PHE A 48 -6.40 -18.03 -10.64
CA PHE A 48 -6.15 -17.03 -9.60
C PHE A 48 -7.48 -16.65 -8.93
N ASP A 49 -7.43 -15.85 -7.87
CA ASP A 49 -8.64 -15.30 -7.24
C ASP A 49 -9.10 -13.98 -7.91
N GLY A 50 -8.42 -13.62 -9.00
CA GLY A 50 -8.72 -12.50 -9.88
C GLY A 50 -7.58 -12.31 -10.89
N VAL A 51 -7.92 -12.03 -12.15
CA VAL A 51 -6.95 -11.78 -13.22
C VAL A 51 -7.24 -10.44 -13.88
N TYR A 52 -6.21 -9.62 -13.98
CA TYR A 52 -6.32 -8.24 -14.43
C TYR A 52 -5.43 -7.98 -15.64
N GLY A 53 -6.06 -7.55 -16.73
CA GLY A 53 -5.37 -7.17 -17.97
C GLY A 53 -4.65 -5.83 -17.87
N PRO A 54 -3.87 -5.45 -18.90
CA PRO A 54 -3.03 -4.26 -18.92
C PRO A 54 -3.79 -2.97 -18.65
N ASP A 55 -5.04 -2.86 -19.14
CA ASP A 55 -5.86 -1.65 -19.04
C ASP A 55 -6.38 -1.35 -17.63
N VAL A 56 -6.30 -2.32 -16.72
CA VAL A 56 -6.74 -2.14 -15.34
C VAL A 56 -5.71 -1.31 -14.57
N LYS A 57 -6.14 -0.13 -14.11
CA LYS A 57 -5.36 0.81 -13.29
C LYS A 57 -5.14 0.31 -11.87
N THR A 58 -4.03 0.72 -11.25
CA THR A 58 -3.69 0.34 -9.86
C THR A 58 -4.74 0.81 -8.87
N ARG A 59 -5.34 1.98 -9.11
CA ARG A 59 -6.43 2.51 -8.27
C ARG A 59 -7.64 1.57 -8.21
N THR A 60 -7.96 0.88 -9.31
CA THR A 60 -9.06 -0.09 -9.35
C THR A 60 -8.74 -1.30 -8.48
N LEU A 61 -7.51 -1.82 -8.59
CA LEU A 61 -7.02 -2.93 -7.75
C LEU A 61 -7.07 -2.57 -6.26
N PHE A 62 -6.64 -1.35 -5.91
CA PHE A 62 -6.73 -0.84 -4.55
C PHE A 62 -8.16 -0.89 -4.02
N LYS A 63 -9.11 -0.26 -4.74
CA LYS A 63 -10.51 -0.18 -4.30
C LYS A 63 -11.16 -1.55 -4.13
N GLU A 64 -10.93 -2.45 -5.08
CA GLU A 64 -11.59 -3.76 -5.08
C GLU A 64 -10.98 -4.71 -4.05
N LYS A 65 -9.65 -4.71 -3.89
CA LYS A 65 -8.94 -5.80 -3.18
C LYS A 65 -8.21 -5.35 -1.91
N CYS A 66 -7.82 -4.08 -1.81
CA CYS A 66 -7.01 -3.59 -0.69
C CYS A 66 -7.81 -2.72 0.29
N GLU A 67 -8.67 -1.83 -0.20
CA GLU A 67 -9.46 -0.91 0.62
C GLU A 67 -10.32 -1.63 1.69
N PRO A 68 -10.99 -2.76 1.41
CA PRO A 68 -11.73 -3.50 2.43
C PRO A 68 -10.85 -4.02 3.59
N LEU A 69 -9.55 -4.21 3.35
CA LEU A 69 -8.62 -4.69 4.38
C LEU A 69 -8.30 -3.62 5.43
N LEU A 70 -8.50 -2.33 5.12
CA LEU A 70 -8.24 -1.23 6.05
C LEU A 70 -9.09 -1.35 7.32
N HIS A 71 -10.35 -1.76 7.17
CA HIS A 71 -11.23 -2.03 8.31
C HIS A 71 -10.71 -3.18 9.17
N ARG A 72 -10.20 -4.25 8.55
CA ARG A 72 -9.63 -5.39 9.27
C ARG A 72 -8.39 -5.00 10.07
N VAL A 73 -7.55 -4.12 9.53
CA VAL A 73 -6.37 -3.59 10.24
C VAL A 73 -6.79 -2.85 11.51
N VAL A 74 -7.67 -1.84 11.40
CA VAL A 74 -8.10 -1.07 12.58
C VAL A 74 -8.90 -1.90 13.60
N GLU A 75 -9.47 -3.04 13.17
CA GLU A 75 -10.12 -4.03 14.02
C GLU A 75 -9.16 -5.08 14.62
N GLY A 76 -7.84 -4.86 14.53
CA GLY A 76 -6.84 -5.69 15.21
C GLY A 76 -6.38 -6.91 14.42
N THR A 77 -6.65 -6.98 13.11
CA THR A 77 -6.18 -8.08 12.26
C THR A 77 -4.90 -7.68 11.53
N ASN A 78 -3.87 -8.53 11.57
CA ASN A 78 -2.67 -8.31 10.76
C ASN A 78 -3.00 -8.47 9.28
N VAL A 79 -2.49 -7.57 8.43
CA VAL A 79 -2.71 -7.60 6.98
C VAL A 79 -1.38 -7.46 6.27
N SER A 80 -1.17 -8.27 5.24
CA SER A 80 0.00 -8.18 4.38
C SER A 80 -0.40 -8.09 2.91
N ILE A 81 0.16 -7.11 2.21
CA ILE A 81 0.01 -6.95 0.77
C ILE A 81 1.38 -7.15 0.13
N VAL A 82 1.48 -8.11 -0.78
CA VAL A 82 2.76 -8.54 -1.36
C VAL A 82 2.73 -8.39 -2.87
N ALA A 83 3.70 -7.67 -3.44
CA ALA A 83 3.94 -7.64 -4.87
C ALA A 83 5.01 -8.68 -5.23
N LEU A 84 4.65 -9.61 -6.10
CA LEU A 84 5.45 -10.79 -6.44
C LEU A 84 5.59 -10.90 -7.96
N GLY A 85 6.75 -11.31 -8.44
CA GLY A 85 7.01 -11.51 -9.86
C GLY A 85 8.47 -11.30 -10.22
N ILE A 86 8.82 -11.54 -11.48
CA ILE A 86 10.20 -11.37 -11.94
C ILE A 86 10.61 -9.89 -12.02
N THR A 87 11.90 -9.62 -12.17
CA THR A 87 12.40 -8.26 -12.44
C THR A 87 11.73 -7.68 -13.69
N GLY A 88 11.32 -6.41 -13.63
CA GLY A 88 10.64 -5.74 -14.74
C GLY A 88 9.13 -6.08 -14.90
N SER A 89 8.56 -6.98 -14.10
CA SER A 89 7.12 -7.30 -14.13
C SER A 89 6.20 -6.17 -13.62
N GLY A 90 6.76 -5.18 -12.93
CA GLY A 90 6.02 -4.00 -12.44
C GLY A 90 5.77 -3.95 -10.92
N LYS A 91 6.51 -4.73 -10.10
CA LYS A 91 6.31 -4.80 -8.62
C LYS A 91 6.33 -3.44 -7.94
N SER A 92 7.42 -2.71 -8.11
CA SER A 92 7.55 -1.36 -7.56
C SER A 92 6.59 -0.36 -8.21
N TYR A 93 6.14 -0.59 -9.45
CA TYR A 93 5.10 0.25 -10.08
C TYR A 93 3.73 0.04 -9.42
N LEU A 94 3.36 -1.20 -9.11
CA LEU A 94 2.14 -1.48 -8.35
C LEU A 94 2.22 -0.87 -6.94
N MET A 95 3.33 -1.08 -6.22
CA MET A 95 3.45 -0.64 -4.83
C MET A 95 3.58 0.87 -4.69
N ASN A 96 4.52 1.47 -5.41
CA ASN A 96 4.84 2.89 -5.26
C ASN A 96 3.98 3.76 -6.19
N GLY A 97 3.72 3.28 -7.40
CA GLY A 97 3.05 4.05 -8.46
C GLY A 97 3.92 5.17 -9.04
N ARG A 98 3.22 6.16 -9.61
CA ARG A 98 3.76 7.42 -10.14
C ARG A 98 2.96 8.60 -9.57
N ASN A 99 3.45 9.82 -9.77
CA ASN A 99 2.77 11.02 -9.28
C ASN A 99 1.33 11.15 -9.83
N GLU A 100 1.11 10.78 -11.11
CA GLU A 100 -0.21 10.82 -11.73
C GLU A 100 -1.11 9.62 -11.36
N GLU A 101 -0.51 8.50 -10.98
CA GLU A 101 -1.21 7.26 -10.62
C GLU A 101 -0.56 6.63 -9.38
N PRO A 102 -1.01 7.00 -8.16
CA PRO A 102 -0.44 6.49 -6.93
C PRO A 102 -0.60 4.97 -6.83
N GLY A 103 0.42 4.31 -6.28
CA GLY A 103 0.42 2.87 -6.08
C GLY A 103 -0.42 2.42 -4.90
N ILE A 104 -0.39 1.11 -4.62
CA ILE A 104 -1.11 0.53 -3.48
C ILE A 104 -0.66 1.13 -2.16
N ALA A 105 0.64 1.35 -1.94
CA ALA A 105 1.15 1.85 -0.67
C ALA A 105 0.67 3.27 -0.31
N PRO A 106 0.83 4.31 -1.17
CA PRO A 106 0.28 5.63 -0.86
C PRO A 106 -1.25 5.62 -0.74
N CYS A 107 -1.96 4.77 -1.50
CA CYS A 107 -3.41 4.61 -1.34
C CYS A 107 -3.79 3.98 0.02
N MET A 108 -3.07 2.95 0.48
CA MET A 108 -3.26 2.32 1.78
C MET A 108 -2.97 3.29 2.93
N ILE A 109 -1.91 4.10 2.83
CA ILE A 109 -1.54 5.12 3.81
C ILE A 109 -2.68 6.13 3.99
N ASN A 110 -3.16 6.71 2.88
CA ASN A 110 -4.26 7.68 2.93
C ASN A 110 -5.57 7.05 3.41
N GLY A 111 -5.89 5.84 2.91
CA GLY A 111 -7.10 5.13 3.31
C GLY A 111 -7.11 4.77 4.80
N LEU A 112 -5.97 4.37 5.37
CA LEU A 112 -5.87 4.02 6.79
C LEU A 112 -6.26 5.20 7.68
N PHE A 113 -5.67 6.37 7.45
CA PHE A 113 -5.98 7.56 8.23
C PHE A 113 -7.42 8.06 8.01
N GLN A 114 -7.97 7.92 6.79
CA GLN A 114 -9.40 8.20 6.56
C GLN A 114 -10.32 7.29 7.39
N VAL A 115 -9.95 6.03 7.60
CA VAL A 115 -10.72 5.11 8.46
C VAL A 115 -10.54 5.48 9.94
N ILE A 116 -9.31 5.78 10.37
CA ILE A 116 -8.99 6.20 11.75
C ILE A 116 -9.77 7.48 12.13
N GLU A 117 -9.75 8.51 11.28
CA GLU A 117 -10.42 9.79 11.51
C GLU A 117 -11.94 9.66 11.64
N ARG A 118 -12.54 8.61 11.05
CA ARG A 118 -13.98 8.32 11.18
C ARG A 118 -14.33 7.64 12.51
N MET A 119 -13.36 7.08 13.23
CA MET A 119 -13.58 6.37 14.50
C MET A 119 -13.41 7.30 15.71
N GLN A 120 -14.44 8.09 16.03
CA GLN A 120 -14.37 9.14 17.06
C GLN A 120 -14.27 8.63 18.52
N ASN A 121 -14.66 7.38 18.81
CA ASN A 121 -14.71 6.83 20.17
C ASN A 121 -13.44 6.06 20.56
N LYS A 122 -12.37 6.16 19.77
CA LYS A 122 -11.15 5.37 19.94
C LYS A 122 -9.92 6.24 19.78
N GLU A 123 -8.91 5.94 20.57
CA GLU A 123 -7.57 6.49 20.40
C GLU A 123 -6.72 5.52 19.61
N PHE A 124 -5.86 6.06 18.74
CA PHE A 124 -4.95 5.28 17.92
C PHE A 124 -3.50 5.69 18.19
N PHE A 125 -2.61 4.70 18.18
CA PHE A 125 -1.18 4.87 18.22
C PHE A 125 -0.56 4.12 17.06
N VAL A 126 -0.01 4.87 16.09
CA VAL A 126 0.54 4.32 14.86
C VAL A 126 2.04 4.52 14.84
N THR A 127 2.78 3.45 14.59
CA THR A 127 4.22 3.51 14.35
C THR A 127 4.58 2.94 12.98
N VAL A 128 5.60 3.50 12.35
CA VAL A 128 6.12 3.06 11.05
C VAL A 128 7.55 2.56 11.17
N GLN A 129 7.84 1.50 10.41
CA GLN A 129 9.17 0.96 10.18
C GLN A 129 9.35 0.68 8.69
N TYR A 130 10.55 0.86 8.15
CA TYR A 130 10.83 0.55 6.75
C TYR A 130 12.18 -0.13 6.61
N LEU A 131 12.16 -1.37 6.13
CA LEU A 131 13.32 -2.24 6.06
C LEU A 131 13.62 -2.62 4.61
N GLU A 132 14.91 -2.68 4.27
CA GLU A 132 15.40 -3.38 3.09
C GLU A 132 16.13 -4.66 3.48
N VAL A 133 15.87 -5.72 2.73
CA VAL A 133 16.52 -7.04 2.86
C VAL A 133 17.17 -7.41 1.54
N MET A 134 18.48 -7.68 1.57
CA MET A 134 19.23 -8.15 0.40
C MET A 134 20.32 -9.12 0.86
N ASP A 135 20.27 -10.37 0.38
CA ASP A 135 21.23 -11.43 0.69
C ASP A 135 21.59 -11.50 2.20
N ASP A 136 20.56 -11.57 3.05
CA ASP A 136 20.62 -11.54 4.52
C ASP A 136 21.21 -10.27 5.17
N SER A 137 21.54 -9.24 4.40
CA SER A 137 21.76 -7.90 4.94
C SER A 137 20.43 -7.20 5.22
N LEU A 138 20.39 -6.46 6.32
CA LEU A 138 19.24 -5.68 6.77
C LEU A 138 19.63 -4.21 6.85
N VAL A 139 18.83 -3.34 6.22
CA VAL A 139 19.06 -1.88 6.22
C VAL A 139 17.79 -1.17 6.64
N ASP A 140 17.92 -0.23 7.58
CA ASP A 140 16.85 0.68 7.97
C ASP A 140 16.74 1.82 6.94
N LEU A 141 15.62 1.88 6.23
CA LEU A 141 15.37 2.89 5.19
C LEU A 141 14.89 4.23 5.76
N LEU A 142 14.40 4.27 7.00
CA LEU A 142 13.98 5.50 7.67
C LEU A 142 15.15 6.18 8.37
N ASN A 143 16.01 5.39 9.01
CA ASN A 143 17.19 5.86 9.71
C ASN A 143 18.44 5.08 9.24
N PRO A 144 19.00 5.39 8.06
CA PRO A 144 20.13 4.66 7.51
C PRO A 144 21.39 4.90 8.35
N HIS A 145 21.61 4.06 9.34
CA HIS A 145 22.74 4.10 10.26
C HIS A 145 23.73 2.95 9.99
N THR A 146 24.95 3.06 10.51
CA THR A 146 25.98 2.02 10.38
C THR A 146 25.80 0.85 11.36
N GLY A 147 24.88 0.97 12.33
CA GLY A 147 24.57 -0.07 13.30
C GLY A 147 24.02 -1.35 12.65
N GLN A 148 24.33 -2.51 13.23
CA GLN A 148 23.82 -3.80 12.77
C GLN A 148 22.40 -4.07 13.27
N LEU A 149 21.50 -4.42 12.35
CA LEU A 149 20.16 -4.88 12.65
C LEU A 149 20.14 -6.39 12.95
N LYS A 150 19.49 -6.78 14.06
CA LYS A 150 19.43 -8.17 14.52
C LYS A 150 18.01 -8.67 14.66
N VAL A 151 17.73 -9.83 14.07
CA VAL A 151 16.43 -10.50 14.16
C VAL A 151 16.32 -11.21 15.51
N ARG A 152 15.25 -10.93 16.26
CA ARG A 152 14.97 -11.48 17.59
C ARG A 152 13.52 -11.99 17.67
N PRO A 153 13.21 -13.00 18.49
CA PRO A 153 11.84 -13.34 18.82
C PRO A 153 11.13 -12.15 19.50
N SER A 154 9.86 -11.91 19.14
CA SER A 154 9.02 -10.92 19.84
C SER A 154 8.33 -11.55 21.06
N PRO A 155 8.24 -10.85 22.20
CA PRO A 155 7.47 -11.33 23.36
C PRO A 155 5.98 -11.56 23.07
N GLN A 156 5.42 -10.84 22.10
CA GLN A 156 4.02 -10.92 21.68
C GLN A 156 3.78 -12.01 20.61
N GLY A 157 4.82 -12.79 20.29
CA GLY A 157 4.81 -13.73 19.17
C GLY A 157 5.34 -13.11 17.88
N GLY A 158 5.94 -13.94 17.03
CA GLY A 158 6.59 -13.48 15.81
C GLY A 158 8.01 -12.94 16.06
N VAL A 159 8.40 -11.91 15.33
CA VAL A 159 9.79 -11.47 15.18
C VAL A 159 9.88 -9.96 15.33
N GLN A 160 10.90 -9.49 16.06
CA GLN A 160 11.28 -8.09 16.20
C GLN A 160 12.69 -7.87 15.66
N ILE A 161 12.96 -6.70 15.10
CA ILE A 161 14.31 -6.32 14.65
C ILE A 161 14.90 -5.34 15.65
N GLN A 162 15.90 -5.80 16.39
CA GLN A 162 16.67 -4.96 17.29
C GLN A 162 17.49 -3.96 16.47
N GLY A 163 17.36 -2.67 16.82
CA GLY A 163 18.04 -1.56 16.16
C GLY A 163 17.22 -0.90 15.04
N LEU A 164 16.12 -1.50 14.58
CA LEU A 164 15.27 -0.89 13.55
C LEU A 164 14.49 0.28 14.14
N SER A 165 14.59 1.45 13.52
CA SER A 165 13.85 2.63 13.96
C SER A 165 12.35 2.41 13.80
N ALA A 166 11.61 2.80 14.84
CA ALA A 166 10.16 2.84 14.87
C ALA A 166 9.72 4.27 15.18
N LEU A 167 9.02 4.90 14.23
CA LEU A 167 8.64 6.30 14.32
C LEU A 167 7.13 6.42 14.53
N VAL A 168 6.72 7.22 15.51
CA VAL A 168 5.32 7.56 15.76
C VAL A 168 4.85 8.51 14.67
N VAL A 169 3.64 8.26 14.17
CA VAL A 169 3.03 8.98 13.06
C VAL A 169 1.72 9.61 13.54
N GLN A 170 1.54 10.89 13.25
CA GLN A 170 0.36 11.65 13.65
C GLN A 170 -0.72 11.71 12.55
N ASP A 171 -0.30 11.76 11.28
CA ASP A 171 -1.20 11.92 10.15
C ASP A 171 -0.70 11.23 8.86
N ALA A 172 -1.59 11.15 7.86
CA ALA A 172 -1.29 10.56 6.56
C ALA A 172 -0.14 11.26 5.81
N SER A 173 -0.01 12.58 5.96
CA SER A 173 0.99 13.37 5.26
C SER A 173 2.39 13.06 5.79
N GLN A 174 2.55 12.98 7.11
CA GLN A 174 3.79 12.57 7.75
C GLN A 174 4.17 11.14 7.34
N LEU A 175 3.19 10.22 7.32
CA LEU A 175 3.46 8.85 6.91
C LEU A 175 3.91 8.74 5.45
N LEU A 176 3.25 9.48 4.56
CA LEU A 176 3.60 9.51 3.15
C LEU A 176 5.03 10.06 2.96
N GLN A 177 5.42 11.09 3.72
CA GLN A 177 6.79 11.61 3.71
C GLN A 177 7.81 10.55 4.14
N TYR A 178 7.53 9.79 5.20
CA TYR A 178 8.41 8.71 5.63
C TYR A 178 8.54 7.61 4.58
N TYR A 179 7.43 7.24 3.93
CA TYR A 179 7.41 6.27 2.85
C TYR A 179 8.21 6.73 1.62
N GLU A 180 7.99 7.97 1.18
CA GLU A 180 8.73 8.58 0.06
C GLU A 180 10.22 8.67 0.35
N GLN A 181 10.59 9.11 1.56
CA GLN A 181 11.99 9.25 1.93
C GLN A 181 12.70 7.90 1.98
N GLY A 182 12.10 6.85 2.56
CA GLY A 182 12.72 5.53 2.57
C GLY A 182 12.83 4.92 1.17
N THR A 183 11.81 5.15 0.32
CA THR A 183 11.83 4.73 -1.08
C THR A 183 12.91 5.48 -1.88
N ARG A 184 13.22 6.72 -1.50
CA ARG A 184 14.32 7.52 -2.08
C ARG A 184 15.69 7.09 -1.55
N ALA A 185 15.84 6.84 -0.25
CA ALA A 185 17.07 6.33 0.36
C ALA A 185 17.52 5.01 -0.30
N ARG A 186 16.57 4.12 -0.57
CA ARG A 186 16.75 2.88 -1.34
C ARG A 186 17.36 3.11 -2.74
N LYS A 187 17.11 4.25 -3.39
CA LYS A 187 17.64 4.55 -4.74
C LYS A 187 19.11 5.02 -4.71
N MET A 188 19.59 5.54 -3.58
CA MET A 188 20.89 6.21 -3.47
C MET A 188 22.00 5.33 -2.87
N GLY A 189 21.65 4.25 -2.15
CA GLY A 189 22.59 3.49 -1.31
C GLY A 189 23.74 2.74 -2.01
N THR A 190 23.86 2.74 -3.35
CA THR A 190 24.94 1.99 -4.04
C THR A 190 25.36 2.60 -5.38
N THR A 191 26.67 2.75 -5.58
CA THR A 191 27.31 2.84 -6.91
C THR A 191 26.92 1.59 -7.73
N GLY A 192 26.06 1.75 -8.73
CA GLY A 192 25.40 0.62 -9.43
C GLY A 192 23.90 0.48 -9.15
N ALA A 193 23.21 1.61 -8.94
CA ALA A 193 21.85 1.73 -8.43
C ALA A 193 20.74 0.88 -9.09
N ARG A 194 20.92 0.25 -10.26
CA ARG A 194 19.86 -0.56 -10.90
C ARG A 194 19.90 -2.03 -10.48
N ALA A 195 21.07 -2.67 -10.52
CA ALA A 195 21.23 -4.09 -10.21
C ALA A 195 20.99 -4.43 -8.72
N HIS A 196 21.20 -3.46 -7.82
CA HIS A 196 20.92 -3.61 -6.39
C HIS A 196 19.40 -3.68 -6.09
N ARG A 197 18.61 -2.81 -6.72
CA ARG A 197 17.15 -2.70 -6.47
C ARG A 197 16.36 -3.90 -6.97
N GLU A 198 16.84 -4.58 -8.00
CA GLU A 198 16.20 -5.76 -8.57
C GLU A 198 16.35 -7.00 -7.66
N LYS A 199 17.33 -6.95 -6.75
CA LYS A 199 17.70 -8.03 -5.83
C LYS A 199 17.25 -7.81 -4.39
N ALA A 200 16.94 -6.56 -4.02
CA ALA A 200 16.52 -6.22 -2.66
C ALA A 200 15.00 -6.27 -2.51
N THR A 201 14.52 -6.80 -1.38
CA THR A 201 13.12 -6.75 -0.96
C THR A 201 12.93 -5.59 0.01
N SER A 202 11.89 -4.78 -0.17
CA SER A 202 11.53 -3.73 0.79
C SER A 202 10.24 -4.07 1.53
N ILE A 203 10.27 -3.94 2.85
CA ILE A 203 9.17 -4.27 3.77
C ILE A 203 8.81 -3.02 4.56
N PHE A 204 7.66 -2.44 4.26
CA PHE A 204 7.10 -1.29 4.97
C PHE A 204 6.05 -1.76 5.96
N MET A 205 6.23 -1.47 7.25
CA MET A 205 5.39 -1.97 8.33
C MET A 205 4.76 -0.82 9.10
N LEU A 206 3.45 -0.88 9.28
CA LEU A 206 2.71 -0.02 10.18
C LEU A 206 2.19 -0.86 11.32
N ASN A 207 2.56 -0.54 12.55
CA ASN A 207 1.91 -1.11 13.73
C ASN A 207 0.84 -0.15 14.22
N ILE A 208 -0.40 -0.61 14.25
CA ILE A 208 -1.58 0.16 14.65
C ILE A 208 -2.09 -0.42 15.95
N GLU A 209 -2.13 0.40 16.98
CA GLU A 209 -2.80 0.08 18.23
C GLU A 209 -3.99 1.00 18.43
N GLN A 210 -5.07 0.45 18.98
CA GLN A 210 -6.23 1.23 19.37
C GLN A 210 -6.67 0.89 20.79
N ARG A 211 -7.29 1.87 21.46
CA ARG A 211 -7.96 1.66 22.74
C ARG A 211 -9.23 2.49 22.84
N GLU A 212 -10.17 2.03 23.67
CA GLU A 212 -11.36 2.80 24.03
C GLU A 212 -11.09 3.51 25.36
N PRO A 213 -10.95 4.86 25.37
CA PRO A 213 -10.67 5.61 26.58
C PRO A 213 -11.76 5.39 27.63
N GLY A 214 -11.35 5.12 28.88
CA GLY A 214 -12.27 5.01 30.02
C GLY A 214 -13.13 3.74 30.09
N ARG A 215 -13.01 2.79 29.14
CA ARG A 215 -13.78 1.54 29.14
C ARG A 215 -12.97 0.31 29.52
N SER A 216 -11.75 0.16 29.00
CA SER A 216 -10.91 -1.01 29.25
C SER A 216 -9.42 -0.69 29.15
N ASN A 217 -8.61 -1.28 30.02
CA ASN A 217 -7.14 -1.31 29.89
C ASN A 217 -6.68 -2.36 28.85
N VAL A 218 -7.56 -2.69 27.91
CA VAL A 218 -7.37 -3.70 26.87
C VAL A 218 -7.80 -3.06 25.56
N GLY A 219 -6.86 -2.94 24.64
CA GLY A 219 -7.03 -2.43 23.30
C GLY A 219 -6.87 -3.54 22.26
N LEU A 220 -6.81 -3.15 20.99
CA LEU A 220 -6.42 -4.04 19.89
C LEU A 220 -5.09 -3.58 19.30
N THR A 221 -4.37 -4.52 18.70
CA THR A 221 -3.12 -4.25 17.96
C THR A 221 -3.17 -4.94 16.60
N SER A 222 -2.47 -4.41 15.62
CA SER A 222 -2.34 -5.02 14.30
C SER A 222 -1.09 -4.51 13.60
N CYS A 223 -0.62 -5.27 12.62
CA CYS A 223 0.44 -4.87 11.72
C CYS A 223 -0.09 -4.87 10.27
N LEU A 224 0.02 -3.73 9.58
CA LEU A 224 -0.14 -3.64 8.13
C LEU A 224 1.25 -3.66 7.48
N THR A 225 1.51 -4.72 6.71
CA THR A 225 2.80 -4.93 6.02
C THR A 225 2.62 -4.79 4.52
N LEU A 226 3.41 -3.94 3.89
CA LEU A 226 3.47 -3.77 2.44
C LEU A 226 4.84 -4.24 1.94
N VAL A 227 4.84 -5.25 1.08
CA VAL A 227 6.07 -5.94 0.64
C VAL A 227 6.26 -5.79 -0.87
N ASP A 228 7.34 -5.10 -1.27
CA ASP A 228 7.84 -5.11 -2.65
C ASP A 228 9.00 -6.11 -2.72
N LEU A 229 8.72 -7.35 -3.14
CA LEU A 229 9.72 -8.41 -3.22
C LEU A 229 10.80 -8.07 -4.26
N ALA A 230 11.97 -8.66 -4.08
CA ALA A 230 12.95 -8.77 -5.16
C ALA A 230 12.38 -9.58 -6.34
N GLY A 231 13.07 -9.58 -7.49
CA GLY A 231 12.79 -10.58 -8.52
C GLY A 231 12.83 -11.99 -7.93
N ILE A 232 11.77 -12.78 -8.12
CA ILE A 232 11.70 -14.14 -7.57
C ILE A 232 12.77 -15.09 -8.14
N GLU A 233 13.43 -14.68 -9.22
CA GLU A 233 14.62 -15.31 -9.80
C GLU A 233 15.92 -14.99 -9.07
N CYS A 234 15.90 -14.08 -8.09
CA CYS A 234 17.06 -13.66 -7.32
C CYS A 234 17.33 -14.58 -6.12
N SER A 235 18.61 -14.73 -5.78
CA SER A 235 19.10 -15.46 -4.60
C SER A 235 18.38 -15.09 -3.31
N THR A 236 18.11 -13.80 -3.11
CA THR A 236 17.43 -13.27 -1.92
C THR A 236 16.06 -13.91 -1.68
N CYS A 237 15.36 -14.36 -2.73
CA CYS A 237 14.02 -14.96 -2.61
C CYS A 237 14.05 -16.50 -2.50
N ASN A 238 15.18 -17.18 -2.70
CA ASN A 238 15.23 -18.64 -2.82
C ASN A 238 14.64 -19.36 -1.60
N ALA A 239 15.05 -18.97 -0.39
CA ALA A 239 14.54 -19.56 0.86
C ALA A 239 13.03 -19.32 1.02
N LEU A 240 12.54 -18.13 0.64
CA LEU A 240 11.12 -17.81 0.68
C LEU A 240 10.31 -18.65 -0.31
N VAL A 241 10.82 -18.86 -1.52
CA VAL A 241 10.22 -19.74 -2.55
C VAL A 241 10.09 -21.17 -2.03
N THR A 242 11.14 -21.69 -1.36
CA THR A 242 11.10 -23.01 -0.72
C THR A 242 10.04 -23.06 0.38
N CYS A 243 9.93 -22.02 1.21
CA CYS A 243 8.92 -21.94 2.26
C CYS A 243 7.50 -21.96 1.68
N ILE A 244 7.21 -21.12 0.68
CA ILE A 244 5.90 -21.04 0.01
C ILE A 244 5.52 -22.38 -0.61
N THR A 245 6.48 -23.04 -1.28
CA THR A 245 6.26 -24.35 -1.90
C THR A 245 5.94 -25.41 -0.85
N ALA A 246 6.71 -25.47 0.23
CA ALA A 246 6.48 -26.41 1.34
C ALA A 246 5.12 -26.17 2.01
N LEU A 247 4.74 -24.92 2.23
CA LEU A 247 3.43 -24.55 2.78
C LEU A 247 2.28 -24.95 1.87
N GLY A 248 2.39 -24.69 0.57
CA GLY A 248 1.34 -25.06 -0.39
C GLY A 248 1.16 -26.57 -0.55
N GLN A 249 2.20 -27.36 -0.24
CA GLN A 249 2.14 -28.82 -0.17
C GLN A 249 1.62 -29.35 1.17
N GLY A 250 1.34 -28.48 2.14
CA GLY A 250 0.90 -28.88 3.48
C GLY A 250 2.01 -29.48 4.35
N SER A 251 3.28 -29.15 4.08
CA SER A 251 4.40 -29.60 4.90
C SER A 251 4.26 -29.07 6.34
N LYS A 252 4.51 -29.96 7.32
CA LYS A 252 4.55 -29.58 8.74
C LYS A 252 5.82 -28.81 9.11
N THR A 253 6.92 -29.07 8.40
CA THR A 253 8.22 -28.44 8.64
C THR A 253 8.53 -27.50 7.49
N VAL A 254 8.51 -26.20 7.79
CA VAL A 254 8.76 -25.13 6.82
C VAL A 254 10.07 -24.43 7.21
N PRO A 255 11.04 -24.32 6.28
CA PRO A 255 12.39 -23.88 6.60
C PRO A 255 12.52 -22.35 6.66
N TYR A 256 11.70 -21.69 7.48
CA TYR A 256 11.73 -20.22 7.59
C TYR A 256 13.09 -19.68 8.06
N ARG A 257 13.89 -20.50 8.75
CA ARG A 257 15.19 -20.11 9.31
C ARG A 257 16.31 -20.00 8.26
N ASP A 258 16.06 -20.42 7.02
CA ASP A 258 17.08 -20.45 5.95
C ASP A 258 17.46 -19.05 5.44
N SER A 259 16.66 -18.01 5.74
CA SER A 259 17.01 -16.62 5.44
C SER A 259 16.31 -15.64 6.39
N LYS A 260 16.86 -14.44 6.55
CA LYS A 260 16.18 -13.39 7.32
C LYS A 260 14.85 -12.99 6.67
N LEU A 261 14.77 -13.00 5.33
CA LEU A 261 13.55 -12.67 4.62
C LEU A 261 12.40 -13.62 4.97
N SER A 262 12.66 -14.94 4.95
CA SER A 262 11.66 -15.95 5.30
C SER A 262 11.26 -15.88 6.78
N ILE A 263 12.18 -15.57 7.70
CA ILE A 263 11.85 -15.33 9.11
C ILE A 263 10.89 -14.13 9.25
N LEU A 264 11.20 -13.02 8.57
CA LEU A 264 10.40 -11.79 8.65
C LEU A 264 9.00 -11.94 8.04
N LEU A 265 8.87 -12.74 6.97
CA LEU A 265 7.60 -13.00 6.29
C LEU A 265 6.89 -14.25 6.80
N GLN A 266 7.34 -14.86 7.90
CA GLN A 266 6.71 -16.04 8.48
C GLN A 266 5.24 -15.81 8.83
N GLN A 267 4.90 -14.65 9.40
CA GLN A 267 3.51 -14.34 9.71
C GLN A 267 2.68 -14.07 8.44
N THR A 268 3.32 -13.53 7.39
CA THR A 268 2.67 -13.25 6.09
C THR A 268 2.30 -14.53 5.35
N PHE A 269 3.11 -15.59 5.44
CA PHE A 269 2.84 -16.88 4.78
C PHE A 269 2.73 -17.97 5.82
N GLY A 270 1.52 -18.39 6.19
CA GLY A 270 1.26 -19.50 7.11
C GLY A 270 1.03 -19.10 8.58
N GLY A 271 1.02 -17.81 8.91
CA GLY A 271 0.83 -17.32 10.28
C GLY A 271 -0.51 -16.62 10.54
N ASN A 272 -0.51 -15.73 11.54
CA ASN A 272 -1.65 -14.89 11.88
C ASN A 272 -1.63 -13.60 11.05
N CYS A 273 -2.10 -13.68 9.81
CA CYS A 273 -2.18 -12.54 8.90
C CYS A 273 -3.20 -12.78 7.79
N LEU A 274 -3.92 -11.75 7.35
CA LEU A 274 -4.63 -11.78 6.07
C LEU A 274 -3.68 -11.33 4.97
N THR A 275 -3.39 -12.23 4.02
CA THR A 275 -2.39 -11.95 2.98
C THR A 275 -3.03 -11.89 1.60
N SER A 276 -2.78 -10.77 0.91
CA SER A 276 -3.10 -10.59 -0.50
C SER A 276 -1.81 -10.48 -1.31
N VAL A 277 -1.62 -11.39 -2.26
CA VAL A 277 -0.47 -11.41 -3.16
C VAL A 277 -0.90 -10.95 -4.55
N PHE A 278 -0.21 -9.96 -5.09
CA PHE A 278 -0.32 -9.55 -6.48
C PHE A 278 0.83 -10.18 -7.28
N ALA A 279 0.51 -11.22 -8.04
CA ALA A 279 1.40 -11.86 -8.99
C ALA A 279 1.46 -11.03 -10.28
N LEU A 280 2.57 -10.34 -10.48
CA LEU A 280 2.78 -9.44 -11.61
C LEU A 280 3.47 -10.16 -12.76
N LEU A 281 2.91 -9.95 -13.95
CA LEU A 281 3.23 -10.72 -15.14
C LEU A 281 3.65 -9.79 -16.27
N SER A 282 4.72 -10.19 -16.97
CA SER A 282 5.06 -9.69 -18.30
C SER A 282 3.96 -10.11 -19.29
N PRO A 283 3.66 -9.35 -20.36
CA PRO A 283 2.80 -9.83 -21.44
C PRO A 283 3.38 -11.02 -22.21
N CYS A 284 4.70 -11.25 -22.10
CA CYS A 284 5.40 -12.39 -22.71
C CYS A 284 5.27 -13.63 -21.79
N GLY A 285 4.64 -14.70 -22.29
CA GLY A 285 4.35 -15.90 -21.48
C GLY A 285 5.60 -16.58 -20.90
N ASN A 286 6.67 -16.68 -21.70
CA ASN A 286 7.91 -17.36 -21.33
C ASN A 286 8.59 -16.78 -20.07
N ASP A 287 8.48 -15.47 -19.86
CA ASP A 287 9.09 -14.76 -18.73
C ASP A 287 8.43 -15.14 -17.38
N ASN A 288 7.18 -15.60 -17.43
CA ASN A 288 6.33 -15.75 -16.26
C ASN A 288 6.37 -17.14 -15.63
N SER A 289 7.10 -18.11 -16.20
CA SER A 289 7.13 -19.51 -15.74
C SER A 289 7.40 -19.65 -14.23
N LYS A 290 8.37 -18.87 -13.70
CA LYS A 290 8.67 -18.84 -12.26
C LYS A 290 7.53 -18.26 -11.43
N THR A 291 6.89 -17.18 -11.92
CA THR A 291 5.76 -16.53 -11.25
C THR A 291 4.57 -17.47 -11.16
N PHE A 292 4.27 -18.20 -12.25
CA PHE A 292 3.19 -19.18 -12.27
C PHE A 292 3.44 -20.36 -11.33
N SER A 293 4.66 -20.91 -11.35
CA SER A 293 5.04 -22.02 -10.48
C SER A 293 4.92 -21.68 -8.99
N LEU A 294 5.16 -20.41 -8.62
CA LEU A 294 5.08 -19.93 -7.25
C LEU A 294 3.66 -19.50 -6.84
N SER A 295 2.84 -19.02 -7.78
CA SER A 295 1.49 -18.52 -7.48
C SER A 295 0.49 -19.63 -7.16
N GLN A 296 0.66 -20.82 -7.73
CA GLN A 296 -0.27 -21.93 -7.47
C GLN A 296 -0.16 -22.48 -6.04
N PRO A 297 1.04 -22.75 -5.48
CA PRO A 297 1.19 -23.14 -4.08
C PRO A 297 0.67 -22.08 -3.09
N LEU A 298 0.84 -20.79 -3.40
CA LEU A 298 0.39 -19.69 -2.52
C LEU A 298 -1.09 -19.83 -2.16
N ARG A 299 -1.95 -20.12 -3.12
CA ARG A 299 -3.41 -20.24 -2.91
C ARG A 299 -3.79 -21.40 -1.99
N GLN A 300 -2.91 -22.38 -1.80
CA GLN A 300 -3.12 -23.52 -0.91
C GLN A 300 -2.69 -23.26 0.53
N ILE A 301 -1.96 -22.15 0.78
CA ILE A 301 -1.50 -21.79 2.11
C ILE A 301 -2.68 -21.35 2.96
N LYS A 302 -2.87 -22.04 4.09
CA LYS A 302 -3.89 -21.73 5.09
C LYS A 302 -3.29 -20.90 6.22
N HIS A 303 -4.04 -19.89 6.66
CA HIS A 303 -3.72 -19.01 7.77
C HIS A 303 -4.66 -19.27 8.95
N SER A 304 -4.13 -18.96 10.14
CA SER A 304 -4.88 -18.95 11.39
C SER A 304 -5.03 -17.51 11.83
N VAL A 305 -6.03 -16.81 11.29
CA VAL A 305 -6.20 -15.37 11.49
C VAL A 305 -6.96 -15.12 12.77
N ALA A 306 -6.40 -14.31 13.66
CA ALA A 306 -7.00 -13.92 14.93
C ALA A 306 -6.89 -12.41 15.13
N ILE A 307 -7.89 -11.85 15.82
CA ILE A 307 -7.85 -10.46 16.29
C ILE A 307 -6.80 -10.38 17.41
N ASN A 308 -5.82 -9.50 17.26
CA ASN A 308 -4.78 -9.32 18.27
C ASN A 308 -5.23 -8.31 19.32
N ILE A 309 -5.08 -8.72 20.57
CA ILE A 309 -5.42 -7.95 21.75
C ILE A 309 -4.15 -7.28 22.26
N ASN A 310 -4.28 -6.05 22.72
CA ASN A 310 -3.23 -5.32 23.41
C ASN A 310 -3.61 -5.10 24.87
N ASP A 311 -3.04 -5.88 25.77
CA ASP A 311 -3.27 -5.81 27.21
C ASP A 311 -2.07 -5.21 27.97
N THR A 312 -1.20 -4.48 27.28
CA THR A 312 0.01 -3.87 27.87
C THR A 312 -0.32 -3.02 29.09
N ASP A 313 -1.35 -2.18 29.04
CA ASP A 313 -1.75 -1.32 30.15
C ASP A 313 -2.26 -2.15 31.35
N LYS A 314 -3.00 -3.24 31.08
CA LYS A 314 -3.45 -4.18 32.10
C LYS A 314 -2.27 -4.93 32.74
N ILE A 315 -1.31 -5.40 31.94
CA ILE A 315 -0.10 -6.08 32.42
C ILE A 315 0.71 -5.14 33.30
N VAL A 316 0.95 -3.90 32.86
CA VAL A 316 1.67 -2.88 33.63
C VAL A 316 0.95 -2.58 34.95
N SER A 317 -0.37 -2.49 34.96
CA SER A 317 -1.16 -2.30 36.18
C SER A 317 -1.00 -3.47 37.15
N ASN A 318 -1.15 -4.72 36.67
CA ASN A 318 -1.05 -5.91 37.52
C ASN A 318 0.37 -6.07 38.11
N LEU A 319 1.41 -5.88 37.29
CA LEU A 319 2.79 -5.95 37.75
C LEU A 319 3.08 -4.89 38.83
N ARG A 320 2.53 -3.67 38.72
CA ARG A 320 2.66 -2.64 39.76
C ARG A 320 2.03 -3.07 41.08
N GLU A 321 0.83 -3.67 41.03
CA GLU A 321 0.12 -4.16 42.21
C GLU A 321 0.89 -5.29 42.89
N GLN A 322 1.32 -6.31 42.14
CA GLN A 322 2.12 -7.43 42.65
C GLN A 322 3.44 -6.97 43.28
N ILE A 323 4.13 -6.02 42.63
CA ILE A 323 5.35 -5.42 43.18
C ILE A 323 5.07 -4.68 44.48
N SER A 324 3.94 -3.97 44.60
CA SER A 324 3.57 -3.29 45.85
C SER A 324 3.38 -4.28 46.98
N THR A 325 2.58 -5.33 46.77
CA THR A 325 2.31 -6.36 47.77
C THR A 325 3.58 -7.11 48.18
N LEU A 326 4.44 -7.47 47.21
CA LEU A 326 5.67 -8.21 47.52
C LEU A 326 6.71 -7.32 48.21
N ARG A 327 6.78 -6.02 47.88
CA ARG A 327 7.62 -5.06 48.62
C ARG A 327 7.23 -4.93 50.09
N GLU A 328 5.93 -4.91 50.39
CA GLU A 328 5.44 -4.89 51.78
C GLU A 328 5.85 -6.16 52.55
N LYS A 329 5.76 -7.33 51.91
CA LYS A 329 6.21 -8.61 52.51
C LYS A 329 7.71 -8.63 52.78
N VAL A 330 8.53 -8.24 51.81
CA VAL A 330 10.00 -8.19 51.94
C VAL A 330 10.43 -7.16 53.00
N ALA A 331 9.71 -6.05 53.15
CA ALA A 331 9.98 -5.07 54.20
C ALA A 331 9.71 -5.62 55.61
N GLY A 332 8.76 -6.57 55.74
CA GLY A 332 8.45 -7.27 57.00
C GLY A 332 9.42 -8.40 57.34
N ASP A 333 10.01 -9.08 56.34
CA ASP A 333 10.97 -10.16 56.53
C ASP A 333 12.05 -10.17 55.43
N VAL A 334 13.11 -9.39 55.65
CA VAL A 334 14.23 -9.21 54.71
C VAL A 334 15.10 -10.48 54.58
N SER A 335 14.89 -11.49 55.42
CA SER A 335 15.69 -12.72 55.42
C SER A 335 15.27 -13.73 54.35
N ASN A 336 14.05 -13.59 53.80
CA ASN A 336 13.55 -14.49 52.77
C ASN A 336 14.14 -14.16 51.40
N LYS A 337 15.23 -14.86 51.05
CA LYS A 337 15.93 -14.69 49.77
C LYS A 337 15.04 -14.98 48.56
N GLU A 338 14.04 -15.86 48.68
CA GLU A 338 13.14 -16.20 47.58
C GLU A 338 12.25 -15.02 47.19
N ASP A 339 11.67 -14.33 48.17
CA ASP A 339 10.83 -13.15 47.93
C ASP A 339 11.63 -11.99 47.33
N VAL A 340 12.91 -11.84 47.72
CA VAL A 340 13.81 -10.83 47.13
C VAL A 340 14.10 -11.13 45.66
N ILE A 341 14.34 -12.39 45.29
CA ILE A 341 14.57 -12.80 43.89
C ILE A 341 13.29 -12.59 43.07
N ALA A 342 12.14 -13.05 43.56
CA ALA A 342 10.87 -12.87 42.88
C ALA A 342 10.53 -11.39 42.65
N LEU A 343 10.85 -10.51 43.62
CA LEU A 343 10.68 -9.08 43.48
C LEU A 343 11.57 -8.49 42.38
N GLN A 344 12.81 -8.95 42.26
CA GLN A 344 13.72 -8.52 41.19
C GLN A 344 13.20 -8.93 39.81
N GLU A 345 12.69 -10.16 39.68
CA GLU A 345 12.09 -10.67 38.45
C GLU A 345 10.86 -9.84 38.03
N LEU A 346 9.91 -9.61 38.95
CA LEU A 346 8.73 -8.78 38.68
C LEU A 346 9.11 -7.34 38.27
N VAL A 347 10.11 -6.75 38.91
CA VAL A 347 10.59 -5.41 38.54
C VAL A 347 11.17 -5.40 37.13
N GLN A 348 11.91 -6.45 36.74
CA GLN A 348 12.45 -6.58 35.40
C GLN A 348 11.34 -6.76 34.36
N GLU A 349 10.32 -7.58 34.64
CA GLU A 349 9.14 -7.74 33.79
C GLU A 349 8.38 -6.42 33.64
N LEU A 350 8.20 -5.66 34.73
CA LEU A 350 7.55 -4.35 34.68
C LEU A 350 8.34 -3.38 33.79
N GLN A 351 9.67 -3.39 33.84
CA GLN A 351 10.50 -2.56 32.98
C GLN A 351 10.31 -2.92 31.51
N LEU A 352 10.27 -4.21 31.17
CA LEU A 352 10.02 -4.68 29.80
C LEU A 352 8.61 -4.32 29.33
N ALA A 353 7.59 -4.50 30.16
CA ALA A 353 6.21 -4.14 29.84
C ALA A 353 6.05 -2.62 29.65
N LYS A 354 6.71 -1.80 30.47
CA LYS A 354 6.72 -0.34 30.34
C LYS A 354 7.30 0.12 29.01
N GLN A 355 8.33 -0.55 28.48
CA GLN A 355 8.91 -0.21 27.18
C GLN A 355 7.91 -0.38 26.01
N GLN A 356 6.86 -1.18 26.20
CA GLN A 356 5.79 -1.37 25.20
C GLN A 356 4.66 -0.34 25.31
N THR A 357 4.65 0.50 26.35
CA THR A 357 3.63 1.56 26.50
C THR A 357 3.76 2.62 25.40
N TRP A 358 2.67 3.34 25.15
CA TRP A 358 2.63 4.41 24.15
C TRP A 358 3.61 5.54 24.51
N GLU A 359 3.68 5.91 25.80
CA GLU A 359 4.57 6.96 26.30
C GLU A 359 6.05 6.67 26.06
N GLU A 360 6.52 5.48 26.43
CA GLU A 360 7.92 5.10 26.26
C GLU A 360 8.29 4.94 24.78
N ARG A 361 7.39 4.38 23.97
CA ARG A 361 7.62 4.28 22.52
C ARG A 361 7.59 5.63 21.83
N GLN A 362 6.80 6.59 22.32
CA GLN A 362 6.82 7.97 21.83
C GLN A 362 8.17 8.65 22.15
N LYS A 363 8.69 8.49 23.38
CA LYS A 363 10.02 9.00 23.74
C LYS A 363 11.11 8.37 22.87
N LEU A 364 11.07 7.06 22.67
CA LEU A 364 12.03 6.36 21.83
C LEU A 364 11.94 6.80 20.36
N SER A 365 10.73 7.02 19.84
CA SER A 365 10.52 7.57 18.50
C SER A 365 11.14 8.95 18.34
N LEU A 366 11.04 9.84 19.33
CA LEU A 366 11.66 11.17 19.27
C LEU A 366 13.19 11.06 19.19
N LYS A 367 13.78 10.09 19.92
CA LYS A 367 15.21 9.79 19.83
C LYS A 367 15.59 9.33 18.43
N TYR A 368 14.85 8.39 17.85
CA TYR A 368 15.09 7.93 16.47
C TYR A 368 14.93 9.05 15.44
N GLU A 369 13.97 9.95 15.62
CA GLU A 369 13.77 11.11 14.74
C GLU A 369 14.97 12.06 14.78
N GLN A 370 15.56 12.28 15.96
CA GLN A 370 16.78 13.08 16.10
C GLN A 370 17.99 12.42 15.42
N GLU A 371 18.21 11.12 15.68
CA GLU A 371 19.29 10.35 15.06
C GLU A 371 19.16 10.33 13.53
N ARG A 372 17.93 10.11 13.03
CA ARG A 372 17.60 10.13 11.60
C ARG A 372 17.99 11.43 10.94
N LYS A 373 17.64 12.58 11.52
CA LYS A 373 17.98 13.90 10.95
C LYS A 373 19.49 14.04 10.73
N THR A 374 20.28 13.61 11.71
CA THR A 374 21.75 13.60 11.62
C THR A 374 22.25 12.63 10.56
N ASN A 375 21.74 11.39 10.55
CA ASN A 375 22.20 10.36 9.60
C ASN A 375 21.86 10.71 8.15
N LEU A 376 20.68 11.26 7.90
CA LEU A 376 20.27 11.70 6.56
C LEU A 376 21.07 12.91 6.08
N ALA A 377 21.39 13.85 6.98
CA ALA A 377 22.24 14.98 6.64
C ALA A 377 23.67 14.51 6.29
N ASN A 378 24.24 13.63 7.12
CA ASN A 378 25.60 13.10 6.91
C ASN A 378 25.74 12.29 5.62
N GLN A 379 24.67 11.66 5.13
CA GLN A 379 24.67 10.91 3.87
C GLN A 379 24.27 11.76 2.66
N GLY A 380 24.04 13.07 2.82
CA GLY A 380 23.56 13.96 1.74
C GLY A 380 22.13 13.65 1.27
N ILE A 381 21.45 12.69 1.92
CA ILE A 381 20.10 12.24 1.57
C ILE A 381 19.10 13.37 1.84
N LEU A 382 19.28 14.10 2.95
CA LEU A 382 18.36 15.16 3.33
C LEU A 382 18.39 16.33 2.34
N GLU A 383 19.59 16.78 1.96
CA GLU A 383 19.79 17.86 0.99
C GLU A 383 19.26 17.46 -0.39
N TRP A 384 19.53 16.22 -0.82
CA TRP A 384 19.01 15.70 -2.09
C TRP A 384 17.48 15.51 -2.10
N VAL A 385 16.88 15.06 -0.98
CA VAL A 385 15.42 14.92 -0.87
C VAL A 385 14.77 16.29 -0.98
N MET A 386 15.32 17.32 -0.33
CA MET A 386 14.86 18.69 -0.44
C MET A 386 15.01 19.22 -1.88
N ASP A 387 16.17 19.01 -2.50
CA ASP A 387 16.47 19.46 -3.86
C ASP A 387 15.61 18.74 -4.91
N SER A 388 15.37 17.44 -4.75
CA SER A 388 14.43 16.67 -5.58
C SER A 388 13.00 17.16 -5.39
N LYS A 389 12.57 17.45 -4.16
CA LYS A 389 11.22 17.98 -3.90
C LYS A 389 11.06 19.37 -4.51
N LEU A 390 12.10 20.20 -4.47
CA LEU A 390 12.13 21.51 -5.12
C LEU A 390 12.01 21.36 -6.64
N ARG A 391 12.76 20.44 -7.25
CA ARG A 391 12.63 20.11 -8.68
C ARG A 391 11.23 19.60 -9.05
N ASP A 392 10.68 18.68 -8.27
CA ASP A 392 9.34 18.14 -8.48
C ASP A 392 8.30 19.28 -8.39
N GLN A 393 8.45 20.18 -7.41
CA GLN A 393 7.59 21.35 -7.25
C GLN A 393 7.72 22.34 -8.41
N GLN A 394 8.93 22.56 -8.92
CA GLN A 394 9.16 23.36 -10.13
C GLN A 394 8.48 22.75 -11.36
N GLN A 395 8.64 21.44 -11.59
CA GLN A 395 7.98 20.73 -12.68
C GLN A 395 6.45 20.77 -12.56
N ILE A 396 5.92 20.63 -11.35
CA ILE A 396 4.48 20.78 -11.09
C ILE A 396 4.04 22.21 -11.42
N GLN A 397 4.80 23.23 -11.01
CA GLN A 397 4.49 24.62 -11.31
C GLN A 397 4.52 24.90 -12.82
N GLU A 398 5.48 24.35 -13.55
CA GLU A 398 5.55 24.44 -15.01
C GLU A 398 4.34 23.76 -15.67
N LYS A 399 3.97 22.56 -15.23
CA LYS A 399 2.75 21.88 -15.69
C LYS A 399 1.49 22.69 -15.40
N ILE A 400 1.37 23.30 -14.22
CA ILE A 400 0.24 24.18 -13.87
C ILE A 400 0.18 25.37 -14.83
N ASN A 401 1.30 26.03 -15.07
CA ASN A 401 1.38 27.17 -15.99
C ASN A 401 1.00 26.75 -17.42
N HIS A 402 1.47 25.58 -17.86
CA HIS A 402 1.14 25.05 -19.18
C HIS A 402 -0.36 24.75 -19.32
N LEU A 403 -0.95 24.03 -18.36
CA LEU A 403 -2.37 23.72 -18.33
C LEU A 403 -3.25 24.98 -18.24
N GLN A 404 -2.80 26.01 -17.51
CA GLN A 404 -3.47 27.31 -17.48
C GLN A 404 -3.49 27.97 -18.87
N LYS A 405 -2.38 27.89 -19.61
CA LYS A 405 -2.28 28.42 -20.98
C LYS A 405 -3.18 27.66 -21.95
N GLU A 406 -3.20 26.33 -21.89
CA GLU A 406 -4.12 25.51 -22.68
C GLU A 406 -5.58 25.82 -22.35
N LYS A 407 -5.93 25.92 -21.06
CA LYS A 407 -7.27 26.30 -20.61
C LYS A 407 -7.69 27.66 -21.19
N GLN A 408 -6.78 28.63 -21.23
CA GLN A 408 -7.07 29.96 -21.78
C GLN A 408 -7.31 29.91 -23.30
N GLN A 409 -6.47 29.18 -24.05
CA GLN A 409 -6.65 28.97 -25.48
C GLN A 409 -7.99 28.29 -25.79
N LEU A 410 -8.32 27.23 -25.04
CA LEU A 410 -9.59 26.52 -25.20
C LEU A 410 -10.78 27.43 -24.88
N SER A 411 -10.65 28.29 -23.86
CA SER A 411 -11.68 29.27 -23.49
C SER A 411 -11.90 30.32 -24.57
N GLU A 412 -10.83 30.80 -25.23
CA GLU A 412 -10.93 31.73 -26.35
C GLU A 412 -11.57 31.07 -27.58
N GLU A 413 -11.19 29.82 -27.88
CA GLU A 413 -11.79 29.06 -28.97
C GLU A 413 -13.29 28.81 -28.70
N PHE A 414 -13.65 28.47 -27.48
CA PHE A 414 -15.04 28.30 -27.06
C PHE A 414 -15.85 29.59 -27.20
N SER A 415 -15.25 30.74 -26.82
CA SER A 415 -15.86 32.06 -27.00
C SER A 415 -16.12 32.38 -28.48
N LYS A 416 -15.13 32.14 -29.36
CA LYS A 416 -15.27 32.33 -30.81
C LYS A 416 -16.38 31.46 -31.40
N LYS A 417 -16.41 30.16 -31.06
CA LYS A 417 -17.48 29.24 -31.49
C LYS A 417 -18.84 29.69 -30.97
N ARG A 418 -18.93 30.19 -29.74
CA ARG A 418 -20.17 30.73 -29.18
C ARG A 418 -20.68 31.94 -29.95
N THR A 419 -19.80 32.85 -30.36
CA THR A 419 -20.17 34.00 -31.21
C THR A 419 -20.66 33.54 -32.58
N GLN A 420 -19.97 32.60 -33.22
CA GLN A 420 -20.41 32.03 -34.51
C GLN A 420 -21.79 31.40 -34.40
N VAL A 421 -22.08 30.66 -33.32
CA VAL A 421 -23.41 30.08 -33.07
C VAL A 421 -24.48 31.18 -32.91
N MET A 422 -24.16 32.29 -32.23
CA MET A 422 -25.09 33.42 -32.11
C MET A 422 -25.39 34.06 -33.47
N GLU A 423 -24.37 34.24 -34.30
CA GLU A 423 -24.49 34.85 -35.63
C GLU A 423 -25.31 33.97 -36.58
N LEU A 424 -25.04 32.66 -36.60
CA LEU A 424 -25.85 31.67 -37.32
C LEU A 424 -27.31 31.66 -36.85
N LYS A 425 -27.54 31.79 -35.53
CA LYS A 425 -28.89 31.86 -34.97
C LYS A 425 -29.62 33.13 -35.44
N GLU A 426 -28.95 34.27 -35.51
CA GLU A 426 -29.54 35.52 -36.01
C GLU A 426 -29.85 35.43 -37.51
N GLN A 427 -28.95 34.86 -38.31
CA GLN A 427 -29.18 34.60 -39.73
C GLN A 427 -30.38 33.68 -39.94
N LEU A 428 -30.50 32.61 -39.15
CA LEU A 428 -31.65 31.70 -39.20
C LEU A 428 -32.96 32.43 -38.87
N GLN A 429 -32.96 33.30 -37.86
CA GLN A 429 -34.13 34.11 -37.51
C GLN A 429 -34.53 35.07 -38.64
N LYS A 430 -33.56 35.71 -39.30
CA LYS A 430 -33.81 36.55 -40.49
C LYS A 430 -34.44 35.72 -41.61
N HIS A 431 -33.87 34.55 -41.93
CA HIS A 431 -34.42 33.65 -42.93
C HIS A 431 -35.85 33.20 -42.59
N ILE A 432 -36.14 32.87 -41.32
CA ILE A 432 -37.50 32.51 -40.88
C ILE A 432 -38.47 33.69 -41.08
N ALA A 433 -38.06 34.91 -40.75
CA ALA A 433 -38.87 36.10 -40.93
C ALA A 433 -39.14 36.40 -42.42
N ASP A 434 -38.12 36.27 -43.27
CA ASP A 434 -38.26 36.47 -44.71
C ASP A 434 -39.18 35.41 -45.34
N PHE A 435 -39.04 34.14 -44.92
CA PHE A 435 -39.94 33.06 -45.37
C PHE A 435 -41.40 33.29 -44.93
N SER A 436 -41.59 33.84 -43.72
CA SER A 436 -42.91 34.21 -43.21
C SER A 436 -43.54 35.33 -44.03
N ARG A 437 -42.75 36.34 -44.44
CA ARG A 437 -43.21 37.44 -45.32
C ARG A 437 -43.61 36.96 -46.71
N ILE A 438 -42.81 36.07 -47.32
CA ILE A 438 -43.11 35.51 -48.64
C ILE A 438 -44.41 34.70 -48.61
N THR A 439 -44.59 33.87 -47.57
CA THR A 439 -45.82 33.08 -47.41
C THR A 439 -47.05 33.93 -47.10
N GLU A 440 -46.90 35.09 -46.45
CA GLU A 440 -47.98 36.09 -46.32
C GLU A 440 -48.30 36.78 -47.64
N SER A 441 -47.29 37.18 -48.44
CA SER A 441 -47.53 37.80 -49.75
C SER A 441 -48.17 36.85 -50.76
N ASP A 442 -47.81 35.56 -50.73
CA ASP A 442 -48.42 34.55 -51.61
C ASP A 442 -49.90 34.35 -51.25
N LYS A 443 -50.26 34.35 -49.96
CA LYS A 443 -51.66 34.32 -49.50
C LYS A 443 -52.47 35.54 -49.93
N VAL A 444 -51.87 36.73 -49.91
CA VAL A 444 -52.51 37.96 -50.42
C VAL A 444 -52.75 37.83 -51.92
N SER A 445 -51.76 37.37 -52.69
CA SER A 445 -51.89 37.17 -54.14
C SER A 445 -52.94 36.12 -54.52
N ASP A 446 -53.05 35.05 -53.74
CA ASP A 446 -54.08 34.02 -53.94
C ASP A 446 -55.46 34.54 -53.53
N SER A 447 -55.57 35.37 -52.50
CA SER A 447 -56.84 36.03 -52.14
C SER A 447 -57.32 37.03 -53.20
N GLU A 448 -56.39 37.79 -53.81
CA GLU A 448 -56.68 38.71 -54.91
C GLU A 448 -57.07 37.97 -56.19
N ARG A 449 -56.42 36.83 -56.48
CA ARG A 449 -56.82 35.93 -57.58
C ARG A 449 -58.20 35.34 -57.34
N LYS A 450 -58.50 34.91 -56.11
CA LYS A 450 -59.81 34.36 -55.74
C LYS A 450 -60.92 35.42 -55.88
N SER A 451 -60.67 36.63 -55.40
CA SER A 451 -61.58 37.78 -55.54
C SER A 451 -61.81 38.18 -57.02
N ARG A 452 -60.77 38.12 -57.87
CA ARG A 452 -60.92 38.36 -59.32
C ARG A 452 -61.68 37.25 -60.04
N VAL A 453 -61.57 36.00 -59.60
CA VAL A 453 -62.35 34.88 -60.15
C VAL A 453 -63.82 34.96 -59.74
N ASP A 454 -64.10 35.34 -58.49
CA ASP A 454 -65.47 35.52 -58.00
C ASP A 454 -66.18 36.70 -58.70
N ALA A 455 -65.43 37.75 -59.08
CA ALA A 455 -65.96 38.88 -59.87
C ALA A 455 -66.27 38.56 -61.35
N ILE A 456 -65.83 37.40 -61.85
CA ILE A 456 -66.12 36.92 -63.22
C ILE A 456 -67.36 36.01 -63.22
N HIS A 457 -67.80 35.52 -62.05
CA HIS A 457 -68.92 34.58 -61.92
C HIS A 457 -70.23 35.20 -61.37
N ASN A 458 -70.24 36.50 -61.05
CA ASN A 458 -71.44 37.30 -60.79
C ASN A 458 -71.65 38.30 -61.92
#